data_AF-A0A2I3SF97-F1
#
_entry.id   AF-A0A2I3SF97-F1
#
_cell.length_a   1.000
_cell.length_b   1.000
_cell.length_c   1.000
_cell.angle_alpha   90.00
_cell.angle_beta   90.00
_cell.angle_gamma   90.00
#
_symmetry.space_group_name_H-M   'P 1'
#
loop_
_entity.id
_entity.type
_entity.pdbx_description
1 polymer ?
#
loop_
_entity_poly.entity_id
_entity_poly.type
_entity_poly.pdbx_seq_one_letter_code
_entity_poly.pdbx_strand_id
1 'polypeptide(L)'
;MVRPRLTIYVCQESLQLREQQQQQQQQQQKHEDGDSNGTFFVYHAIYLEELTAVELTEKIAQLFSISPCQISQIYKQGPTGIHVLISDEMIQNFQEEACFILDTMKAETNDSYHIILK
;
A
#
# COMPACT_ATOMS: atom_id res chain seq x y z
N MET A 1 -24.07 9.66 13.54
CA MET A 1 -23.07 8.85 12.81
C MET A 1 -22.29 9.82 11.94
N VAL A 2 -21.00 10.00 12.22
CA VAL A 2 -20.14 10.90 11.44
C VAL A 2 -19.72 10.13 10.19
N ARG A 3 -19.88 10.72 9.00
CA ARG A 3 -19.44 10.10 7.73
C ARG A 3 -17.92 10.24 7.63
N PRO A 4 -17.17 9.19 7.25
CA PRO A 4 -15.73 9.31 7.04
C PRO A 4 -15.45 10.33 5.93
N ARG A 5 -14.38 11.12 6.10
CA ARG A 5 -14.02 12.18 5.14
C ARG A 5 -13.30 11.62 3.92
N LEU A 6 -12.60 10.50 4.11
CA LEU A 6 -11.82 9.81 3.08
C LEU A 6 -11.83 8.30 3.36
N THR A 7 -12.03 7.50 2.30
CA THR A 7 -11.92 6.05 2.33
C THR A 7 -10.76 5.61 1.45
N ILE A 8 -9.80 4.88 2.02
CA ILE A 8 -8.65 4.34 1.30
C ILE A 8 -8.74 2.81 1.29
N TYR A 9 -8.81 2.21 0.12
CA TYR A 9 -8.78 0.77 -0.05
C TYR A 9 -7.33 0.31 -0.29
N VAL A 10 -6.80 -0.55 0.56
CA VAL A 10 -5.44 -1.09 0.44
C VAL A 10 -5.43 -2.60 0.37
N CYS A 11 -4.66 -3.18 -0.56
CA CYS A 11 -4.34 -4.61 -0.53
C CYS A 11 -2.84 -4.80 -0.29
N GLN A 12 -2.48 -5.76 0.54
CA GLN A 12 -1.08 -6.13 0.72
C GLN A 12 -0.61 -6.96 -0.48
N GLU A 13 0.47 -6.54 -1.13
CA GLU A 13 1.18 -7.41 -2.06
C GLU A 13 1.88 -8.49 -1.24
N SER A 14 1.37 -9.73 -1.27
CA SER A 14 2.00 -10.83 -0.54
C SER A 14 3.37 -11.16 -1.16
N LEU A 15 4.39 -11.40 -0.32
CA LEU A 15 5.76 -11.69 -0.77
C LEU A 15 5.83 -12.85 -1.77
N GLN A 16 4.96 -13.85 -1.63
CA GLN A 16 4.81 -14.95 -2.59
C GLN A 16 4.42 -14.47 -4.00
N LEU A 17 3.63 -13.41 -4.13
CA LEU A 17 3.26 -12.83 -5.43
C LEU A 17 4.44 -12.14 -6.08
N ARG A 18 5.26 -11.44 -5.28
CA ARG A 18 6.48 -10.78 -5.75
C ARG A 18 7.49 -11.81 -6.28
N GLU A 19 7.65 -12.92 -5.58
CA GLU A 19 8.52 -14.03 -6.02
C GLU A 19 7.95 -14.76 -7.25
N GLN A 20 6.64 -15.00 -7.31
CA GLN A 20 5.99 -15.61 -8.48
C GLN A 20 6.07 -14.72 -9.72
N GLN A 21 5.86 -13.40 -9.61
CA GLN A 21 6.01 -12.48 -10.75
C GLN A 21 7.46 -12.40 -11.24
N GLN A 22 8.44 -12.41 -10.33
CA GLN A 22 9.85 -12.46 -10.72
C GLN A 22 10.23 -13.77 -11.41
N GLN A 23 9.67 -14.91 -10.97
CA GLN A 23 9.87 -16.21 -11.63
C GLN A 23 9.14 -16.30 -12.99
N GLN A 24 7.94 -15.73 -13.10
CA GLN A 24 7.20 -15.69 -14.38
C GLN A 24 7.87 -14.77 -15.41
N GLN A 25 8.46 -13.64 -15.00
CA GLN A 25 9.26 -12.80 -15.92
C GLN A 25 10.48 -13.53 -16.49
N GLN A 26 11.02 -14.55 -15.81
CA GLN A 26 12.10 -15.39 -16.34
C GLN A 26 11.59 -16.51 -17.27
N GLN A 27 10.30 -16.88 -17.26
CA GLN A 27 9.74 -17.99 -18.04
C GLN A 27 8.91 -17.57 -19.28
N GLN A 28 8.73 -16.27 -19.54
CA GLN A 28 7.91 -15.74 -20.65
C GLN A 28 8.42 -16.01 -22.09
N GLN A 29 9.31 -16.97 -22.31
CA GLN A 29 9.59 -17.45 -23.68
C GLN A 29 8.80 -18.69 -24.11
N LYS A 30 7.97 -19.33 -23.25
CA LYS A 30 7.33 -20.58 -23.68
C LYS A 30 6.04 -21.03 -22.97
N HIS A 31 4.91 -20.32 -23.12
CA HIS A 31 3.60 -20.96 -23.34
C HIS A 31 2.49 -19.92 -23.58
N GLU A 32 1.82 -20.04 -24.73
CA GLU A 32 0.43 -19.61 -24.93
C GLU A 32 -0.45 -20.83 -24.64
N ASP A 33 -1.02 -20.95 -23.44
CA ASP A 33 -2.38 -21.48 -23.23
C ASP A 33 -2.79 -21.33 -21.76
N GLY A 34 -4.09 -21.17 -21.51
CA GLY A 34 -4.66 -20.60 -20.30
C GLY A 34 -4.33 -21.27 -18.97
N ASP A 35 -4.03 -20.44 -17.98
CA ASP A 35 -4.88 -20.33 -16.79
C ASP A 35 -4.68 -18.92 -16.26
N SER A 36 -5.75 -18.13 -16.24
CA SER A 36 -5.71 -16.86 -15.52
C SER A 36 -5.61 -17.23 -14.05
N ASN A 37 -4.37 -17.38 -13.56
CA ASN A 37 -4.04 -17.48 -12.15
C ASN A 37 -4.39 -16.13 -11.52
N GLY A 38 -5.70 -15.88 -11.45
CA GLY A 38 -6.33 -14.63 -11.14
C GLY A 38 -5.91 -14.28 -9.74
N THR A 39 -4.91 -13.42 -9.66
CA THR A 39 -4.34 -13.02 -8.39
C THR A 39 -5.41 -12.22 -7.67
N PHE A 40 -6.11 -12.84 -6.73
CA PHE A 40 -7.17 -12.17 -5.99
C PHE A 40 -6.54 -11.19 -5.01
N PHE A 41 -6.66 -9.90 -5.28
CA PHE A 41 -6.28 -8.85 -4.35
C PHE A 41 -7.43 -8.61 -3.37
N VAL A 42 -7.18 -8.86 -2.08
CA VAL A 42 -8.12 -8.54 -1.01
C VAL A 42 -7.82 -7.12 -0.52
N TYR A 43 -8.73 -6.21 -0.81
CA TYR A 43 -8.65 -4.82 -0.36
C TYR A 43 -9.36 -4.65 0.98
N HIS A 44 -8.71 -3.91 1.87
CA HIS A 44 -9.24 -3.50 3.16
C HIS A 44 -9.50 -2.00 3.12
N ALA A 45 -10.68 -1.59 3.59
CA ALA A 45 -11.04 -0.18 3.69
C ALA A 45 -10.43 0.43 4.97
N ILE A 46 -9.74 1.55 4.80
CA ILE A 46 -9.23 2.43 5.84
C ILE A 46 -10.05 3.71 5.76
N TYR A 47 -10.75 4.02 6.84
CA TYR A 47 -11.54 5.25 6.95
C TYR A 47 -10.75 6.28 7.76
N LEU A 48 -10.60 7.48 7.20
CA LEU A 48 -10.01 8.62 7.88
C LEU A 48 -11.10 9.61 8.28
N GLU A 49 -11.18 9.87 9.59
CA GLU A 49 -12.03 10.90 10.18
C GLU A 49 -11.33 12.26 10.14
N GLU A 50 -10.02 12.26 10.34
CA GLU A 50 -9.10 13.38 10.24
C GLU A 50 -8.16 13.17 9.04
N LEU A 51 -8.07 14.15 8.14
CA LEU A 51 -7.25 14.06 6.94
C LEU A 51 -5.77 14.32 7.28
N THR A 52 -5.17 13.40 8.05
CA THR A 52 -3.80 13.51 8.59
C THR A 52 -2.99 12.24 8.31
N ALA A 53 -1.68 12.43 8.16
CA ALA A 53 -0.72 11.34 7.96
C ALA A 53 -0.58 10.47 9.22
N VAL A 54 -0.82 11.06 10.39
CA VAL A 54 -0.84 10.35 11.68
C VAL A 54 -1.97 9.33 11.71
N GLU A 55 -3.21 9.74 11.45
CA GLU A 55 -4.34 8.79 11.46
C GLU A 55 -4.13 7.69 10.40
N LEU A 56 -3.67 8.05 9.20
CA LEU A 56 -3.35 7.06 8.17
C LEU A 56 -2.31 6.04 8.66
N THR A 57 -1.24 6.49 9.32
CA THR A 57 -0.21 5.63 9.89
C THR A 57 -0.79 4.70 10.96
N GLU A 58 -1.62 5.20 11.85
CA GLU A 58 -2.26 4.41 12.91
C GLU A 58 -3.19 3.34 12.32
N LYS A 59 -4.03 3.70 11.34
CA LYS A 59 -4.95 2.75 10.70
C LYS A 59 -4.20 1.67 9.91
N ILE A 60 -3.13 2.03 9.21
CA ILE A 60 -2.27 1.05 8.51
C ILE A 60 -1.59 0.13 9.52
N ALA A 61 -1.02 0.67 10.60
CA ALA A 61 -0.39 -0.13 11.65
C ALA A 61 -1.39 -1.11 12.29
N GLN A 62 -2.61 -0.64 12.56
CA GLN A 62 -3.72 -1.47 13.06
C GLN A 62 -4.07 -2.58 12.08
N LEU A 63 -4.17 -2.28 10.77
CA LEU A 63 -4.48 -3.27 9.74
C LEU A 63 -3.47 -4.42 9.71
N PHE A 64 -2.19 -4.12 9.92
CA PHE A 64 -1.11 -5.12 9.95
C PHE A 64 -0.80 -5.67 11.34
N SER A 65 -1.52 -5.23 12.38
CA SER A 65 -1.24 -5.61 13.77
C SER A 65 0.21 -5.33 14.21
N ILE A 66 0.76 -4.19 13.77
CA ILE A 66 2.11 -3.72 14.13
C ILE A 66 2.02 -2.42 14.94
N SER A 67 3.13 -2.03 15.57
CA SER A 67 3.21 -0.72 16.22
C SER A 67 3.32 0.40 15.18
N PRO A 68 2.60 1.53 15.33
CA PRO A 68 2.78 2.71 14.47
C PRO A 68 4.22 3.20 14.44
N CYS A 69 4.99 3.02 15.53
CA CYS A 69 6.41 3.39 15.59
C CYS A 69 7.29 2.53 14.67
N GLN A 70 6.80 1.40 14.19
CA GLN A 70 7.49 0.57 13.19
C GLN A 70 7.28 1.10 11.76
N ILE A 71 6.34 2.03 11.55
CA ILE A 71 6.15 2.71 10.27
C ILE A 71 6.92 4.03 10.33
N SER A 72 7.99 4.13 9.56
CA SER A 72 8.84 5.31 9.54
C SER A 72 8.22 6.44 8.73
N GLN A 73 7.77 6.15 7.50
CA GLN A 73 7.15 7.11 6.60
C GLN A 73 6.19 6.38 5.64
N ILE A 74 5.23 7.11 5.10
CA ILE A 74 4.33 6.64 4.04
C ILE A 74 4.59 7.44 2.78
N TYR A 75 4.79 6.76 1.66
CA TYR A 75 4.99 7.35 0.35
C TYR A 75 3.89 6.92 -0.61
N LYS A 76 3.52 7.82 -1.52
CA LYS A 76 2.75 7.48 -2.72
C LYS A 76 3.72 7.30 -3.88
N GLN A 77 3.65 6.18 -4.58
CA GLN A 77 4.42 5.96 -5.79
C GLN A 77 3.76 6.69 -6.97
N GLY A 78 4.56 7.45 -7.71
CA GLY A 78 4.18 8.07 -8.97
C GLY A 78 4.38 7.14 -10.18
N PRO A 79 3.86 7.50 -11.36
CA PRO A 79 3.93 6.67 -12.56
C PRO A 79 5.36 6.38 -13.06
N THR A 80 6.33 7.21 -12.70
CA THR A 80 7.75 7.03 -13.04
C THR A 80 8.55 6.30 -11.95
N GLY A 81 7.88 5.81 -10.90
CA GLY A 81 8.53 5.16 -9.77
C GLY A 81 9.09 6.10 -8.70
N ILE A 82 8.82 7.41 -8.80
CA ILE A 82 9.18 8.36 -7.74
C ILE A 82 8.34 8.11 -6.49
N HIS A 83 8.95 8.17 -5.31
CA HIS A 83 8.27 8.07 -4.02
C HIS A 83 8.03 9.48 -3.47
N VAL A 84 6.76 9.88 -3.40
CA VAL A 84 6.34 11.18 -2.87
C VAL A 84 5.87 10.99 -1.44
N LEU A 85 6.44 11.74 -0.50
CA LEU A 85 6.05 11.65 0.91
C LEU A 85 4.60 12.11 1.10
N ILE A 86 3.81 11.33 1.84
CA ILE A 86 2.42 11.68 2.16
C ILE A 86 2.39 12.56 3.41
N SER A 87 2.08 13.84 3.21
CA SER A 87 1.77 14.80 4.30
C SER A 87 0.26 14.96 4.49
N ASP A 88 -0.13 15.69 5.54
CA ASP A 88 -1.53 16.06 5.79
C ASP A 88 -2.14 16.82 4.60
N GLU A 89 -1.40 17.77 4.01
CA GLU A 89 -1.87 18.49 2.82
C GLU A 89 -2.06 17.55 1.63
N MET A 90 -1.21 16.54 1.49
CA MET A 90 -1.35 15.56 0.42
C MET A 90 -2.61 14.70 0.61
N ILE A 91 -2.89 14.26 1.83
CA ILE A 91 -4.11 13.48 2.16
C ILE A 91 -5.37 14.30 1.92
N GLN A 92 -5.34 15.60 2.26
CA GLN A 92 -6.46 16.51 1.98
C GLN A 92 -6.76 16.66 0.48
N ASN A 93 -5.77 16.43 -0.38
CA ASN A 93 -5.94 16.45 -1.83
C ASN A 93 -6.38 15.10 -2.43
N PHE A 94 -6.54 14.05 -1.62
CA PHE A 94 -7.08 12.78 -2.12
C PHE A 94 -8.58 12.94 -2.43
N GLN A 95 -9.05 12.21 -3.45
CA GLN A 95 -10.48 12.08 -3.72
C GLN A 95 -11.15 11.35 -2.55
N GLU A 96 -12.47 11.51 -2.36
CA GLU A 96 -13.23 10.86 -1.27
C GLU A 96 -12.98 9.34 -1.16
N GLU A 97 -12.63 8.69 -2.28
CA GLU A 97 -12.22 7.30 -2.35
C GLU A 97 -10.90 7.16 -3.13
N ALA A 98 -9.96 6.37 -2.60
CA ALA A 98 -8.70 6.04 -3.27
C ALA A 98 -8.33 4.57 -3.07
N CYS A 99 -7.69 3.96 -4.06
CA CYS A 99 -7.25 2.57 -4.02
C CYS A 99 -5.73 2.49 -4.22
N PHE A 100 -5.05 1.69 -3.41
CA PHE A 100 -3.61 1.49 -3.52
C PHE A 100 -3.22 0.03 -3.29
N ILE A 101 -2.14 -0.39 -3.94
CA ILE A 101 -1.40 -1.59 -3.54
C ILE A 101 -0.37 -1.15 -2.50
N LEU A 102 -0.33 -1.85 -1.36
CA LEU A 102 0.61 -1.58 -0.30
C LEU A 102 1.85 -2.46 -0.44
N ASP A 103 3.00 -1.81 -0.57
CA ASP A 103 4.33 -2.43 -0.52
C ASP A 103 5.11 -1.85 0.67
N THR A 104 6.19 -2.52 1.05
CA THR A 104 7.03 -2.13 2.18
C THR A 104 8.51 -2.10 1.78
N MET A 105 9.23 -1.11 2.29
CA MET A 105 10.68 -0.97 2.11
C MET A 105 11.32 -0.89 3.49
N LYS A 106 12.36 -1.69 3.75
CA LYS A 106 13.07 -1.63 5.04
C LYS A 106 13.70 -0.24 5.21
N ALA A 107 13.51 0.38 6.38
CA ALA A 107 14.13 1.65 6.70
C ALA A 107 15.59 1.47 7.14
N GLU A 108 16.40 2.52 7.00
CA GLU A 108 17.82 2.49 7.36
C GLU A 108 18.06 2.44 8.89
N THR A 109 17.08 2.88 9.68
CA THR A 109 17.17 2.96 11.14
C THR A 109 16.14 2.03 11.81
N ASN A 110 16.63 1.12 12.65
CA ASN A 110 15.85 0.07 13.36
C ASN A 110 15.06 -0.90 12.45
N ASP A 111 14.43 -1.91 13.05
CA ASP A 111 13.48 -2.84 12.40
C ASP A 111 12.15 -2.14 12.01
N SER A 112 12.26 -0.95 11.43
CA SER A 112 11.15 -0.14 10.92
C SER A 112 11.06 -0.24 9.40
N TYR A 113 9.90 0.11 8.87
CA TYR A 113 9.56 0.01 7.45
C TYR A 113 8.97 1.33 6.96
N HIS A 114 9.28 1.66 5.70
CA HIS A 114 8.53 2.62 4.93
C HIS A 114 7.38 1.90 4.22
N ILE A 115 6.21 2.53 4.21
CA ILE A 115 5.04 2.05 3.47
C ILE A 115 4.99 2.76 2.12
N ILE A 116 4.77 2.00 1.05
CA ILE A 116 4.61 2.54 -0.31
C ILE A 116 3.20 2.21 -0.79
N LEU A 117 2.43 3.25 -1.12
CA LEU A 117 1.11 3.18 -1.74
C LEU A 117 1.25 3.34 -3.26
N LYS A 118 1.07 2.26 -4.00
CA LYS A 118 1.19 2.21 -5.47
C LYS A 118 -0.16 2.37 -6.15
#